data_AF-A0A1P8AW02-F1
#
_entry.id   AF-A0A1P8AW02-F1
#
_cell.length_a   1.000
_cell.length_b   1.000
_cell.length_c   1.000
_cell.angle_alpha   90.00
_cell.angle_beta   90.00
_cell.angle_gamma   90.00
#
_symmetry.space_group_name_H-M   'P 1'
#
loop_
_entity.id
_entity.type
_entity.pdbx_description
1 polymer ?
#
loop_
_entity_poly.entity_id
_entity_poly.type
_entity_poly.pdbx_seq_one_letter_code
_entity_poly.pdbx_strand_id
1 'polypeptide(L)'
;MGQDSNGIEFHQKRHGLLKDQVQLVKRRDSIRYEIVSIQDRLSFEKGFFAVIRACQLLSQKNDGIILVGVAGPSGAGKTVFTEKILNFLPSVAVISMDNYNDSSRIVDGNFDDPRLTDYDTLLKNLEDLKEGKQVEVPIYDFKSSSRVGYRTLDVPPSRIVIIEGIYALSEKLRPLLDLRVSVTGGVHFDLVKRVLRDIQRAGQQPEEIIHQISETVYPMYKAFIEPDLQTAQIKIINKFNPFTGFQSPTYILKSRKEVSVDQIKAVLSDGHTETKEETYDIYLLPPGEDPESCQSYLRMRNKDGKYSLMFEEWVTDTPFVISPRITFEVSVRLLGGLMALGYTIATILKRNSHVFATDKVFVKIDWLEQLNRHYMQVQGKDRQLVQSTAEQLGLEGSFIPRTYIEQIQLEKLINEVMALPDDLKNKLSLDEDLVSSSSPKEALLRASADRVAMRNKNLKRYTSFEECVRKLCYFQPMCP
;
A
#
# COMPACT_ATOMS: atom_id res chain seq x y z
N MET A 1 -17.01 30.38 50.25
CA MET A 1 -16.14 31.28 49.45
C MET A 1 -14.97 30.43 49.03
N GLY A 2 -15.00 29.80 47.85
CA GLY A 2 -14.56 30.38 46.56
C GLY A 2 -13.03 30.53 46.58
N GLN A 3 -12.21 29.99 45.67
CA GLN A 3 -12.38 29.47 44.33
C GLN A 3 -11.17 28.57 43.97
N ASP A 4 -11.44 27.53 43.18
CA ASP A 4 -10.73 27.04 41.99
C ASP A 4 -9.20 27.11 41.87
N SER A 5 -8.58 25.93 41.75
CA SER A 5 -7.57 25.68 40.71
C SER A 5 -7.68 24.24 40.20
N ASN A 6 -8.36 24.09 39.06
CA ASN A 6 -8.51 22.86 38.27
C ASN A 6 -7.16 22.28 37.85
N GLY A 7 -6.79 21.13 38.43
CA GLY A 7 -5.84 20.19 37.84
C GLY A 7 -6.58 19.21 36.96
N ILE A 8 -6.65 19.47 35.65
CA ILE A 8 -7.13 18.50 34.66
C ILE A 8 -6.00 17.47 34.49
N GLU A 9 -6.00 16.42 35.31
CA GLU A 9 -5.25 15.21 35.01
C GLU A 9 -5.89 14.53 33.80
N PHE A 10 -5.21 14.62 32.67
CA PHE A 10 -5.48 13.81 31.49
C PHE A 10 -5.37 12.33 31.88
N HIS A 11 -6.50 11.70 32.18
CA HIS A 11 -6.61 10.25 32.16
C HIS A 11 -6.26 9.76 30.76
N GLN A 12 -5.00 9.37 30.55
CA GLN A 12 -4.64 8.39 29.53
C GLN A 12 -5.51 7.16 29.78
N LYS A 13 -6.60 7.03 29.01
CA LYS A 13 -7.44 5.84 28.96
C LYS A 13 -6.53 4.66 28.65
N ARG A 14 -6.17 3.90 29.69
CA ARG A 14 -5.65 2.54 29.57
C ARG A 14 -6.54 1.83 28.55
N HIS A 15 -5.98 1.50 27.39
CA HIS A 15 -6.69 0.70 26.40
C HIS A 15 -7.06 -0.61 27.10
N GLY A 16 -8.36 -0.79 27.37
CA GLY A 16 -8.88 -2.03 27.94
C GLY A 16 -8.42 -3.23 27.11
N LEU A 17 -8.45 -4.41 27.72
CA LEU A 17 -8.12 -5.65 27.02
C LEU A 17 -8.97 -5.72 25.73
N LEU A 18 -8.49 -6.37 24.66
CA LEU A 18 -9.27 -6.55 23.41
C LEU A 18 -10.70 -7.07 23.66
N LYS A 19 -10.89 -7.78 24.77
CA LYS A 19 -12.17 -8.29 25.29
C LYS A 19 -13.19 -7.18 25.58
N ASP A 20 -12.72 -6.02 26.04
CA ASP A 20 -13.54 -4.88 26.47
C ASP A 20 -13.90 -3.94 25.29
N GLN A 21 -13.24 -4.12 24.14
CA GLN A 21 -13.45 -3.34 22.93
C GLN A 21 -14.65 -3.84 22.10
N VAL A 22 -15.00 -5.12 22.20
CA VAL A 22 -16.14 -5.71 21.49
C VAL A 22 -17.39 -5.64 22.37
N GLN A 23 -18.18 -4.59 22.18
CA GLN A 23 -19.39 -4.32 22.96
C GLN A 23 -20.64 -4.57 22.13
N LEU A 24 -21.68 -5.10 22.79
CA LEU A 24 -22.95 -5.47 22.18
C LEU A 24 -24.02 -4.48 22.62
N VAL A 25 -24.81 -3.97 21.68
CA VAL A 25 -25.91 -3.02 21.92
C VAL A 25 -27.18 -3.51 21.23
N LYS A 26 -28.35 -3.23 21.80
CA LYS A 26 -29.62 -3.57 21.17
C LYS A 26 -29.89 -2.60 20.02
N ARG A 27 -30.21 -3.13 18.84
CA ARG A 27 -30.49 -2.30 17.66
C ARG A 27 -31.79 -1.51 17.90
N ARG A 28 -31.81 -0.23 17.48
CA ARG A 28 -33.00 0.62 17.58
C ARG A 28 -34.14 -0.03 16.79
N ASP A 29 -35.30 -0.14 17.42
CA ASP A 29 -36.53 -0.72 16.84
C ASP A 29 -36.41 -2.19 16.39
N SER A 30 -35.48 -2.96 16.97
CA SER A 30 -35.32 -4.40 16.71
C SER A 30 -35.10 -5.19 17.99
N ILE A 31 -35.50 -6.47 17.98
CA ILE A 31 -35.17 -7.43 19.03
C ILE A 31 -33.72 -7.92 18.95
N ARG A 32 -33.04 -7.70 17.81
CA ARG A 32 -31.67 -8.13 17.57
C ARG A 32 -30.65 -7.15 18.17
N TYR A 33 -29.51 -7.69 18.52
CA TYR A 33 -28.34 -6.98 18.98
C TYR A 33 -27.32 -6.81 17.86
N GLU A 34 -26.54 -5.73 17.94
CA GLU A 34 -25.45 -5.40 17.03
C GLU A 34 -24.16 -5.09 17.83
N ILE A 35 -23.02 -5.13 17.15
CA ILE A 35 -21.73 -4.76 17.74
C ILE A 35 -21.51 -3.26 17.58
N VAL A 36 -21.06 -2.60 18.65
CA VAL A 36 -20.66 -1.19 18.61
C VAL A 36 -19.42 -1.03 17.72
N SER A 37 -19.42 -0.01 16.87
CA SER A 37 -18.28 0.28 15.99
C SER A 37 -17.02 0.59 16.80
N ILE A 38 -15.95 -0.16 16.54
CA ILE A 38 -14.62 0.09 17.07
C ILE A 38 -13.99 1.19 16.20
N GLN A 39 -13.71 2.34 16.83
CA GLN A 39 -13.16 3.51 16.14
C GLN A 39 -11.73 3.24 15.62
N ASP A 40 -10.94 2.52 16.39
CA ASP A 40 -9.56 2.21 16.05
C ASP A 40 -9.46 1.14 14.97
N ARG A 41 -8.51 1.33 14.05
CA ARG A 41 -8.17 0.31 13.06
C ARG A 41 -7.31 -0.77 13.72
N LEU A 42 -7.76 -2.02 13.67
CA LEU A 42 -7.11 -3.16 14.28
C LEU A 42 -6.08 -3.78 13.33
N SER A 43 -5.00 -4.35 13.86
CA SER A 43 -4.11 -5.22 13.07
C SER A 43 -4.83 -6.50 12.66
N PHE A 44 -4.33 -7.21 11.65
CA PHE A 44 -4.90 -8.48 11.18
C PHE A 44 -5.22 -9.48 12.32
N GLU A 45 -4.26 -9.71 13.23
CA GLU A 45 -4.44 -10.61 14.38
C GLU A 45 -5.46 -10.09 15.40
N LYS A 46 -5.39 -8.81 15.77
CA LYS A 46 -6.33 -8.21 16.72
C LYS A 46 -7.76 -8.21 16.16
N GLY A 47 -7.89 -7.90 14.88
CA GLY A 47 -9.14 -7.94 14.13
C GLY A 47 -9.72 -9.34 14.06
N PHE A 48 -8.89 -10.36 13.81
CA PHE A 48 -9.30 -11.76 13.86
C PHE A 48 -9.96 -12.12 15.19
N PHE A 49 -9.29 -11.86 16.32
CA PHE A 49 -9.87 -12.14 17.64
C PHE A 49 -11.14 -11.33 17.92
N ALA A 50 -11.19 -10.07 17.50
CA ALA A 50 -12.37 -9.22 17.67
C ALA A 50 -13.59 -9.76 16.89
N VAL A 51 -13.38 -10.23 15.65
CA VAL A 51 -14.45 -10.82 14.83
C VAL A 51 -14.94 -12.13 15.42
N ILE A 52 -14.05 -13.04 15.85
CA ILE A 52 -14.45 -14.28 16.52
C ILE A 52 -15.29 -13.99 17.77
N ARG A 53 -14.86 -13.04 18.60
CA ARG A 53 -15.60 -12.63 19.79
C ARG A 53 -16.96 -12.02 19.45
N ALA A 54 -17.02 -11.17 18.43
CA ALA A 54 -18.26 -10.57 17.95
C ALA A 54 -19.26 -11.64 17.48
N CYS A 55 -18.81 -12.60 16.66
CA CYS A 55 -19.62 -13.72 16.20
C CYS A 55 -20.18 -14.55 17.35
N GLN A 56 -19.36 -14.85 18.37
CA GLN A 56 -19.80 -15.58 19.56
C GLN A 56 -20.88 -14.81 20.34
N LEU A 57 -20.68 -13.51 20.58
CA LEU A 57 -21.62 -12.68 21.31
C LEU A 57 -22.95 -12.52 20.57
N LEU A 58 -22.90 -12.30 19.25
CA LEU A 58 -24.09 -12.20 18.42
C LEU A 58 -24.85 -13.53 18.38
N SER A 59 -24.17 -14.65 18.20
CA SER A 59 -24.80 -15.98 18.23
C SER A 59 -25.45 -16.25 19.60
N GLN A 60 -24.82 -15.88 20.72
CA GLN A 60 -25.42 -16.07 22.05
C GLN A 60 -26.65 -15.22 22.35
N LYS A 61 -26.79 -14.05 21.71
CA LYS A 61 -27.83 -13.06 22.04
C LYS A 61 -28.94 -12.93 21.00
N ASN A 62 -28.65 -13.31 19.75
CA ASN A 62 -29.62 -13.28 18.66
C ASN A 62 -30.02 -14.71 18.29
N ASP A 63 -31.32 -14.91 18.11
CA ASP A 63 -31.86 -16.14 17.55
C ASP A 63 -31.75 -16.15 16.02
N GLY A 64 -31.75 -17.35 15.43
CA GLY A 64 -31.61 -17.57 14.00
C GLY A 64 -30.18 -17.39 13.48
N ILE A 65 -30.07 -17.22 12.16
CA ILE A 65 -28.79 -17.02 11.45
C ILE A 65 -28.19 -15.64 11.74
N ILE A 66 -26.87 -15.60 11.87
CA ILE A 66 -26.03 -14.42 12.00
C ILE A 66 -25.30 -14.21 10.67
N LEU A 67 -25.56 -13.09 10.01
CA LEU A 67 -24.91 -12.73 8.74
C LEU A 67 -23.74 -11.78 9.00
N VAL A 68 -22.56 -12.16 8.54
CA VAL A 68 -21.32 -11.39 8.69
C VAL A 68 -20.80 -10.98 7.33
N GLY A 69 -20.77 -9.68 7.03
CA GLY A 69 -20.15 -9.16 5.80
C GLY A 69 -18.67 -8.87 6.00
N VAL A 70 -17.82 -9.39 5.13
CA VAL A 70 -16.38 -9.14 5.08
C VAL A 70 -16.04 -8.52 3.72
N ALA A 71 -15.83 -7.20 3.71
CA ALA A 71 -15.50 -6.45 2.49
C ALA A 71 -14.11 -5.81 2.55
N GLY A 72 -13.68 -5.30 1.40
CA GLY A 72 -12.34 -4.78 1.19
C GLY A 72 -11.96 -4.83 -0.28
N PRO A 73 -10.99 -4.02 -0.74
CA PRO A 73 -10.57 -4.06 -2.13
C PRO A 73 -9.99 -5.43 -2.51
N SER A 74 -9.97 -5.73 -3.80
CA SER A 74 -9.27 -6.90 -4.31
C SER A 74 -7.80 -6.86 -3.86
N GLY A 75 -7.23 -8.01 -3.47
CA GLY A 75 -5.88 -8.08 -2.92
C GLY A 75 -5.74 -7.75 -1.43
N ALA A 76 -6.77 -7.23 -0.75
CA ALA A 76 -6.69 -6.88 0.68
C ALA A 76 -6.46 -8.06 1.66
N GLY A 77 -6.59 -9.30 1.19
CA GLY A 77 -6.48 -10.50 2.01
C GLY A 77 -7.76 -10.92 2.72
N LYS A 78 -8.93 -10.54 2.18
CA LYS A 78 -10.26 -10.97 2.66
C LYS A 78 -10.40 -12.49 2.68
N THR A 79 -10.11 -13.15 1.55
CA THR A 79 -10.20 -14.61 1.42
C THR A 79 -9.32 -15.33 2.43
N VAL A 80 -8.07 -14.86 2.61
CA VAL A 80 -7.14 -15.38 3.64
C VAL A 80 -7.69 -15.16 5.06
N PHE A 81 -8.28 -14.00 5.31
CA PHE A 81 -8.92 -13.71 6.60
C PHE A 81 -10.12 -14.63 6.87
N THR A 82 -10.96 -14.88 5.88
CA THR A 82 -12.12 -15.78 6.02
C THR A 82 -11.72 -17.24 6.13
N GLU A 83 -10.68 -17.68 5.40
CA GLU A 83 -10.10 -19.02 5.55
C GLU A 83 -9.55 -19.23 6.96
N LYS A 84 -8.86 -18.22 7.52
CA LYS A 84 -8.39 -18.27 8.91
C LYS A 84 -9.54 -18.42 9.91
N ILE A 85 -10.66 -17.74 9.69
CA ILE A 85 -11.88 -17.90 10.51
C ILE A 85 -12.46 -19.30 10.35
N LEU A 86 -12.59 -19.80 9.13
CA LEU A 86 -13.13 -21.14 8.85
C LEU A 86 -12.29 -22.24 9.51
N ASN A 87 -10.95 -22.12 9.46
CA ASN A 87 -10.04 -23.06 10.12
C ASN A 87 -10.19 -23.05 11.66
N PHE A 88 -10.53 -21.91 12.25
CA PHE A 88 -10.74 -21.79 13.70
C PHE A 88 -12.17 -22.15 14.14
N LEU A 89 -13.17 -21.89 13.29
CA LEU A 89 -14.58 -22.23 13.48
C LEU A 89 -15.11 -23.03 12.28
N PRO A 90 -14.83 -24.36 12.20
CA PRO A 90 -15.21 -25.18 11.04
C PRO A 90 -16.72 -25.29 10.79
N SER A 91 -17.53 -24.94 11.79
CA SER A 91 -18.99 -25.00 11.72
C SER A 91 -19.65 -23.77 11.07
N VAL A 92 -18.86 -22.80 10.60
CA VAL A 92 -19.32 -21.58 9.92
C VAL A 92 -19.44 -21.81 8.42
N ALA A 93 -20.46 -21.24 7.79
CA ALA A 93 -20.58 -21.24 6.33
C ALA A 93 -19.93 -19.99 5.72
N VAL A 94 -19.27 -20.15 4.56
CA VAL A 94 -18.72 -19.02 3.79
C VAL A 94 -19.35 -18.99 2.40
N ILE A 95 -19.79 -17.79 2.00
CA ILE A 95 -20.31 -17.46 0.69
C ILE A 95 -19.41 -16.37 0.09
N SER A 96 -18.68 -16.71 -0.98
CA SER A 96 -17.96 -15.71 -1.76
C SER A 96 -18.89 -15.07 -2.78
N MET A 97 -18.96 -13.74 -2.81
CA MET A 97 -19.77 -12.98 -3.77
C MET A 97 -19.26 -13.13 -5.20
N ASP A 98 -17.97 -13.43 -5.39
CA ASP A 98 -17.39 -13.63 -6.71
C ASP A 98 -18.10 -14.77 -7.47
N ASN A 99 -18.64 -15.75 -6.74
CA ASN A 99 -19.44 -16.83 -7.29
C ASN A 99 -20.76 -16.36 -7.91
N TYR A 100 -21.29 -15.23 -7.46
CA TYR A 100 -22.55 -14.65 -7.94
C TYR A 100 -22.32 -13.66 -9.09
N ASN A 101 -21.11 -13.55 -9.61
CA ASN A 101 -20.87 -12.77 -10.81
C ASN A 101 -21.54 -13.42 -12.03
N ASP A 102 -22.06 -12.58 -12.92
CA ASP A 102 -22.74 -12.97 -14.16
C ASP A 102 -22.11 -12.22 -15.33
N SER A 103 -21.31 -12.92 -16.13
CA SER A 103 -20.54 -12.30 -17.21
C SER A 103 -21.39 -11.71 -18.32
N SER A 104 -22.67 -12.09 -18.43
CA SER A 104 -23.61 -11.45 -19.35
C SER A 104 -23.90 -9.98 -19.00
N ARG A 105 -23.57 -9.56 -17.77
CA ARG A 105 -23.78 -8.20 -17.24
C ARG A 105 -22.54 -7.31 -17.32
N ILE A 106 -21.46 -7.81 -17.92
CA ILE A 106 -20.22 -7.03 -18.08
C ILE A 106 -20.49 -5.88 -19.06
N VAL A 107 -20.19 -4.66 -18.61
CA VAL A 107 -20.24 -3.44 -19.43
C VAL A 107 -18.80 -2.97 -19.64
N ASP A 108 -18.40 -2.75 -20.89
CA ASP A 108 -17.06 -2.25 -21.27
C ASP A 108 -15.88 -3.04 -20.68
N GLY A 109 -16.05 -4.36 -20.50
CA GLY A 109 -15.00 -5.21 -19.90
C GLY A 109 -14.75 -4.96 -18.40
N ASN A 110 -15.66 -4.26 -17.72
CA ASN A 110 -15.49 -3.89 -16.32
C ASN A 110 -15.97 -4.99 -15.36
N PHE A 111 -15.01 -5.76 -14.82
CA PHE A 111 -15.25 -6.84 -13.86
C PHE A 111 -15.45 -6.35 -12.41
N ASP A 112 -15.32 -5.06 -12.14
CA ASP A 112 -15.56 -4.47 -10.82
C ASP A 112 -16.88 -3.67 -10.79
N ASP A 113 -17.66 -3.66 -11.88
CA ASP A 113 -18.95 -2.98 -11.90
C ASP A 113 -19.94 -3.63 -10.92
N PRO A 114 -20.61 -2.86 -10.03
CA PRO A 114 -21.60 -3.42 -9.10
C PRO A 114 -22.73 -4.21 -9.76
N ARG A 115 -23.04 -3.96 -11.04
CA ARG A 115 -24.07 -4.66 -11.81
C ARG A 115 -23.66 -6.09 -12.19
N LEU A 116 -22.37 -6.43 -12.11
CA LEU A 116 -21.86 -7.76 -12.38
C LEU A 116 -22.41 -8.80 -11.40
N THR A 117 -22.59 -8.41 -10.14
CA THR A 117 -23.09 -9.29 -9.09
C THR A 117 -24.60 -9.49 -9.22
N ASP A 118 -25.02 -10.74 -9.33
CA ASP A 118 -26.42 -11.17 -9.28
C ASP A 118 -26.94 -11.14 -7.84
N TYR A 119 -27.34 -9.94 -7.42
CA TYR A 119 -27.92 -9.71 -6.11
C TYR A 119 -29.24 -10.45 -5.90
N ASP A 120 -30.01 -10.73 -6.95
CA ASP A 120 -31.31 -11.38 -6.82
C ASP A 120 -31.13 -12.82 -6.31
N THR A 121 -30.23 -13.58 -6.95
CA THR A 121 -29.88 -14.94 -6.50
C THR A 121 -29.19 -14.91 -5.14
N LEU A 122 -28.28 -13.96 -4.89
CA LEU A 122 -27.58 -13.85 -3.61
C LEU A 122 -28.55 -13.57 -2.45
N LEU A 123 -29.43 -12.58 -2.59
CA LEU A 123 -30.36 -12.18 -1.55
C LEU A 123 -31.36 -13.31 -1.26
N LYS A 124 -31.88 -13.97 -2.29
CA LYS A 124 -32.74 -15.14 -2.13
C LYS A 124 -32.05 -16.25 -1.34
N ASN A 125 -30.80 -16.59 -1.68
CA ASN A 125 -30.04 -17.60 -0.94
C ASN A 125 -29.81 -17.20 0.53
N LEU A 126 -29.59 -15.91 0.81
CA LEU A 126 -29.44 -15.43 2.19
C LEU A 126 -30.76 -15.48 2.98
N GLU A 127 -31.89 -15.22 2.33
CA GLU A 127 -33.23 -15.36 2.92
C GLU A 127 -33.57 -16.83 3.21
N ASP A 128 -33.36 -17.73 2.25
CA ASP A 128 -33.59 -19.17 2.41
C ASP A 128 -32.73 -19.75 3.56
N LEU A 129 -31.47 -19.34 3.68
CA LEU A 129 -30.61 -19.73 4.81
C LEU A 129 -31.17 -19.21 6.15
N LYS A 130 -31.68 -17.98 6.21
CA LYS A 130 -32.31 -17.43 7.43
C LYS A 130 -33.58 -18.18 7.81
N GLU A 131 -34.29 -18.75 6.85
CA GLU A 131 -35.45 -19.62 7.05
C GLU A 131 -35.07 -21.08 7.38
N GLY A 132 -33.78 -21.41 7.44
CA GLY A 132 -33.30 -22.76 7.75
C GLY A 132 -33.39 -23.73 6.58
N LYS A 133 -33.38 -23.23 5.34
CA LYS A 133 -33.33 -24.04 4.12
C LYS A 133 -31.91 -24.11 3.57
N GLN A 134 -31.55 -25.26 2.99
CA GLN A 134 -30.31 -25.39 2.20
C GLN A 134 -30.42 -24.58 0.90
N VAL A 135 -29.29 -24.14 0.36
CA VAL A 135 -29.26 -23.29 -0.84
C VAL A 135 -28.24 -23.77 -1.86
N GLU A 136 -28.46 -23.43 -3.13
CA GLU A 136 -27.52 -23.71 -4.22
C GLU A 136 -26.67 -22.46 -4.49
N VAL A 137 -25.39 -22.54 -4.12
CA VAL A 137 -24.42 -21.48 -4.35
C VAL A 137 -23.74 -21.73 -5.70
N PRO A 138 -23.75 -20.78 -6.64
CA PRO A 138 -23.06 -20.97 -7.91
C PRO A 138 -21.55 -21.14 -7.70
N ILE A 139 -20.87 -21.72 -8.68
CA ILE A 139 -19.41 -21.83 -8.74
C ILE A 139 -18.95 -21.02 -9.94
N TYR A 140 -18.10 -20.03 -9.71
CA TYR A 140 -17.56 -19.19 -10.78
C TYR A 140 -16.12 -19.59 -11.11
N ASP A 141 -15.85 -19.80 -12.40
CA ASP A 141 -14.50 -20.03 -12.91
C ASP A 141 -13.96 -18.74 -13.52
N PHE A 142 -12.91 -18.21 -12.88
CA PHE A 142 -12.25 -16.98 -13.32
C PHE A 142 -11.50 -17.14 -14.65
N LYS A 143 -11.11 -18.36 -15.05
CA LYS A 143 -10.43 -18.59 -16.33
C LYS A 143 -11.39 -18.46 -17.51
N SER A 144 -12.55 -19.11 -17.41
CA SER A 144 -13.61 -18.99 -18.43
C SER A 144 -14.50 -17.75 -18.24
N SER A 145 -14.33 -17.01 -17.13
CA SER A 145 -15.20 -15.87 -16.76
C SER A 145 -16.68 -16.24 -16.78
N SER A 146 -17.04 -17.42 -16.26
CA SER A 146 -18.41 -17.95 -16.32
C SER A 146 -18.77 -18.81 -15.10
N ARG A 147 -20.08 -18.98 -14.86
CA ARG A 147 -20.57 -19.93 -13.86
C ARG A 147 -20.53 -21.34 -14.44
N VAL A 148 -19.87 -22.25 -13.74
CA VAL A 148 -19.61 -23.63 -14.21
C VAL A 148 -20.43 -24.70 -13.49
N GLY A 149 -21.21 -24.31 -12.48
CA GLY A 149 -22.06 -25.23 -11.73
C GLY A 149 -22.59 -24.62 -10.44
N TYR A 150 -23.09 -25.48 -9.56
CA TYR A 150 -23.60 -25.12 -8.24
C TYR A 150 -23.07 -26.09 -7.19
N ARG A 151 -22.93 -25.61 -5.97
CA ARG A 151 -22.73 -26.43 -4.78
C ARG A 151 -23.88 -26.21 -3.80
N THR A 152 -24.36 -27.28 -3.21
CA THR A 152 -25.30 -27.20 -2.10
C THR A 152 -24.58 -26.67 -0.86
N LEU A 153 -25.19 -25.71 -0.18
CA LEU A 153 -24.76 -25.19 1.10
C LEU A 153 -25.84 -25.45 2.14
N ASP A 154 -25.53 -26.33 3.08
CA ASP A 154 -26.37 -26.61 4.23
C ASP A 154 -26.39 -25.43 5.22
N VAL A 155 -27.44 -25.38 6.02
CA VAL A 155 -27.56 -24.41 7.11
C VAL A 155 -26.49 -24.71 8.16
N PRO A 156 -25.55 -23.78 8.44
CA PRO A 156 -24.43 -24.07 9.32
C PRO A 156 -24.90 -24.27 10.77
N PRO A 157 -24.43 -25.30 11.48
CA PRO A 157 -24.82 -25.54 12.88
C PRO A 157 -24.34 -24.42 13.83
N SER A 158 -23.31 -23.67 13.45
CA SER A 158 -22.88 -22.47 14.18
C SER A 158 -23.88 -21.31 14.11
N ARG A 159 -24.84 -21.39 13.17
CA ARG A 159 -25.74 -20.33 12.73
C ARG A 159 -25.04 -19.10 12.14
N ILE A 160 -23.75 -19.19 11.82
CA ILE A 160 -22.99 -18.05 11.28
C ILE A 160 -22.75 -18.29 9.79
N VAL A 161 -23.10 -17.30 8.98
CA VAL A 161 -22.80 -17.27 7.54
C VAL A 161 -21.97 -16.01 7.25
N ILE A 162 -20.78 -16.21 6.69
CA ILE A 162 -19.88 -15.14 6.27
C ILE A 162 -20.08 -14.89 4.78
N ILE A 163 -20.41 -13.65 4.42
CA ILE A 163 -20.43 -13.17 3.04
C ILE A 163 -19.13 -12.39 2.79
N GLU A 164 -18.31 -12.89 1.88
CA GLU A 164 -17.01 -12.30 1.53
C GLU A 164 -17.06 -11.75 0.10
N GLY A 165 -16.55 -10.53 -0.11
CA GLY A 165 -16.50 -9.95 -1.45
C GLY A 165 -16.19 -8.46 -1.43
N ILE A 166 -15.84 -7.90 -2.58
CA ILE A 166 -15.53 -6.47 -2.70
C ILE A 166 -16.74 -5.58 -2.33
N TYR A 167 -17.96 -6.06 -2.58
CA TYR A 167 -19.23 -5.38 -2.29
C TYR A 167 -20.02 -5.99 -1.12
N ALA A 168 -19.38 -6.76 -0.23
CA ALA A 168 -20.09 -7.44 0.87
C ALA A 168 -20.70 -6.47 1.89
N LEU A 169 -20.32 -5.19 1.86
CA LEU A 169 -20.84 -4.12 2.72
C LEU A 169 -21.78 -3.15 1.98
N SER A 170 -22.19 -3.50 0.75
CA SER A 170 -23.05 -2.67 -0.10
C SER A 170 -24.40 -2.40 0.52
N GLU A 171 -25.03 -1.31 0.09
CA GLU A 171 -26.35 -0.90 0.59
C GLU A 171 -27.42 -1.97 0.45
N LYS A 172 -27.29 -2.87 -0.55
CA LYS A 172 -28.20 -3.99 -0.77
C LYS A 172 -28.08 -5.07 0.32
N LEU A 173 -26.87 -5.33 0.82
CA LEU A 173 -26.63 -6.36 1.85
C LEU A 173 -26.69 -5.79 3.26
N ARG A 174 -26.24 -4.54 3.46
CA ARG A 174 -26.07 -3.88 4.75
C ARG A 174 -27.27 -4.03 5.71
N PRO A 175 -28.54 -3.92 5.30
CA PRO A 175 -29.68 -4.09 6.20
C PRO A 175 -29.82 -5.49 6.81
N LEU A 176 -29.30 -6.51 6.11
CA LEU A 176 -29.35 -7.92 6.48
C LEU A 176 -28.20 -8.34 7.40
N LEU A 177 -27.09 -7.60 7.41
CA LEU A 177 -25.87 -7.96 8.14
C LEU A 177 -25.97 -7.64 9.63
N ASP A 178 -25.59 -8.60 10.46
CA ASP A 178 -25.45 -8.42 11.91
C ASP A 178 -24.07 -7.86 12.29
N LEU A 179 -23.05 -8.15 11.46
CA LEU A 179 -21.69 -7.66 11.64
C LEU A 179 -21.08 -7.27 10.28
N ARG A 180 -20.47 -6.09 10.22
CA ARG A 180 -19.73 -5.62 9.04
C ARG A 180 -18.26 -5.43 9.40
N VAL A 181 -17.42 -6.09 8.63
CA VAL A 181 -15.97 -6.10 8.79
C VAL A 181 -15.33 -5.60 7.50
N SER A 182 -14.41 -4.64 7.61
CA SER A 182 -13.58 -4.23 6.47
C SER A 182 -12.16 -4.71 6.66
N VAL A 183 -11.57 -5.32 5.63
CA VAL A 183 -10.14 -5.66 5.57
C VAL A 183 -9.48 -4.81 4.50
N THR A 184 -8.43 -4.07 4.85
CA THR A 184 -7.71 -3.17 3.94
C THR A 184 -6.21 -3.29 4.17
N GLY A 185 -5.38 -3.33 3.13
CA GLY A 185 -3.91 -3.29 3.25
C GLY A 185 -3.30 -1.95 2.88
N GLY A 186 -4.14 -0.99 2.47
CA GLY A 186 -3.74 0.23 1.79
C GLY A 186 -3.96 0.05 0.30
N VAL A 187 -4.65 1.00 -0.33
CA VAL A 187 -5.12 0.86 -1.72
C VAL A 187 -3.97 0.52 -2.67
N HIS A 188 -2.80 1.13 -2.44
CA HIS A 188 -1.59 0.87 -3.20
C HIS A 188 -1.14 -0.60 -3.16
N PHE A 189 -0.96 -1.17 -1.97
CA PHE A 189 -0.52 -2.56 -1.81
C PHE A 189 -1.58 -3.56 -2.25
N ASP A 190 -2.85 -3.24 -2.06
CA ASP A 190 -3.97 -4.09 -2.47
C ASP A 190 -4.05 -4.20 -4.00
N LEU A 191 -3.81 -3.09 -4.72
CA LEU A 191 -3.67 -3.08 -6.17
C LEU A 191 -2.48 -3.94 -6.64
N VAL A 192 -1.30 -3.80 -6.02
CA VAL A 192 -0.13 -4.63 -6.37
C VAL A 192 -0.42 -6.12 -6.18
N LYS A 193 -1.01 -6.49 -5.05
CA LYS A 193 -1.39 -7.88 -4.78
C LYS A 193 -2.36 -8.42 -5.83
N ARG A 194 -3.31 -7.60 -6.27
CA ARG A 194 -4.23 -7.95 -7.36
C ARG A 194 -3.43 -8.22 -8.65
N VAL A 195 -2.53 -7.31 -9.05
CA VAL A 195 -1.69 -7.50 -10.25
C VAL A 195 -0.97 -8.84 -10.20
N LEU A 196 -0.24 -9.09 -9.12
CA LEU A 196 0.59 -10.28 -8.99
C LEU A 196 -0.25 -11.56 -9.00
N ARG A 197 -1.41 -11.54 -8.35
CA ARG A 197 -2.36 -12.66 -8.34
C ARG A 197 -2.94 -12.91 -9.73
N ASP A 198 -3.30 -11.87 -10.46
CA ASP A 198 -3.98 -11.99 -11.74
C ASP A 198 -3.00 -12.42 -12.86
N ILE A 199 -1.73 -11.95 -12.82
CA ILE A 199 -0.62 -12.48 -13.66
C ILE A 199 -0.50 -14.00 -13.49
N GLN A 200 -0.47 -14.49 -12.25
CA GLN A 200 -0.31 -15.92 -11.96
C GLN A 200 -1.52 -16.76 -12.37
N ARG A 201 -2.73 -16.19 -12.40
CA ARG A 201 -3.98 -16.93 -12.66
C ARG A 201 -4.37 -16.98 -14.13
N ALA A 202 -4.16 -15.88 -14.86
CA ALA A 202 -4.71 -15.69 -16.19
C ALA A 202 -3.66 -15.73 -17.32
N GLY A 203 -2.36 -15.72 -16.99
CA GLY A 203 -1.30 -15.60 -18.00
C GLY A 203 -1.35 -14.27 -18.78
N GLN A 204 -2.08 -13.28 -18.24
CA GLN A 204 -2.21 -11.95 -18.82
C GLN A 204 -0.90 -11.17 -18.72
N GLN A 205 -0.65 -10.34 -19.73
CA GLN A 205 0.54 -9.49 -19.75
C GLN A 205 0.39 -8.37 -18.71
N PRO A 206 1.43 -8.06 -17.92
CA PRO A 206 1.34 -7.07 -16.84
C PRO A 206 0.85 -5.67 -17.25
N GLU A 207 1.10 -5.28 -18.50
CA GLU A 207 0.74 -4.00 -19.09
C GLU A 207 -0.79 -3.80 -19.12
N GLU A 208 -1.53 -4.85 -19.49
CA GLU A 208 -3.00 -4.83 -19.59
C GLU A 208 -3.65 -4.68 -18.21
N ILE A 209 -3.06 -5.32 -17.20
CA ILE A 209 -3.57 -5.34 -15.83
C ILE A 209 -3.42 -3.95 -15.19
N ILE A 210 -2.32 -3.25 -15.46
CA ILE A 210 -2.08 -1.92 -14.89
C ILE A 210 -3.02 -0.88 -15.52
N HIS A 211 -3.29 -0.98 -16.82
CA HIS A 211 -4.29 -0.15 -17.49
C HIS A 211 -5.67 -0.32 -16.85
N GLN A 212 -6.11 -1.59 -16.71
CA GLN A 212 -7.36 -1.95 -16.04
C GLN A 212 -7.44 -1.40 -14.61
N ILE A 213 -6.33 -1.39 -13.87
CA ILE A 213 -6.30 -0.86 -12.51
C ILE A 213 -6.60 0.65 -12.46
N SER A 214 -5.97 1.42 -13.33
CA SER A 214 -6.11 2.87 -13.32
C SER A 214 -7.45 3.36 -13.88
N GLU A 215 -7.93 2.73 -14.96
CA GLU A 215 -9.13 3.20 -15.67
C GLU A 215 -10.42 2.55 -15.16
N THR A 216 -10.33 1.39 -14.51
CA THR A 216 -11.50 0.57 -14.17
C THR A 216 -11.58 0.29 -12.67
N VAL A 217 -10.56 -0.36 -12.09
CA VAL A 217 -10.62 -0.87 -10.71
C VAL A 217 -10.70 0.25 -9.69
N TYR A 218 -9.84 1.27 -9.81
CA TYR A 218 -9.79 2.32 -8.80
C TYR A 218 -10.99 3.28 -8.84
N PRO A 219 -11.48 3.74 -10.02
CA PRO A 219 -12.73 4.49 -10.07
C PRO A 219 -13.88 3.73 -9.40
N MET A 220 -14.01 2.42 -9.65
CA MET A 220 -15.01 1.58 -8.98
C MET A 220 -14.77 1.48 -7.47
N TYR A 221 -13.52 1.32 -7.03
CA TYR A 221 -13.18 1.34 -5.61
C TYR A 221 -13.58 2.64 -4.93
N LYS A 222 -13.24 3.80 -5.51
CA LYS A 222 -13.58 5.11 -4.93
C LYS A 222 -15.06 5.40 -4.94
N ALA A 223 -15.76 5.06 -6.02
CA ALA A 223 -17.17 5.35 -6.16
C ALA A 223 -18.05 4.47 -5.25
N PHE A 224 -17.73 3.19 -5.13
CA PHE A 224 -18.64 2.21 -4.52
C PHE A 224 -18.05 1.50 -3.30
N ILE A 225 -16.80 1.03 -3.37
CA ILE A 225 -16.23 0.18 -2.32
C ILE A 225 -15.81 1.01 -1.09
N GLU A 226 -15.02 2.07 -1.27
CA GLU A 226 -14.48 2.88 -0.17
C GLU A 226 -15.56 3.47 0.75
N PRO A 227 -16.67 4.04 0.24
CA PRO A 227 -17.78 4.48 1.08
C PRO A 227 -18.39 3.35 1.92
N ASP A 228 -18.58 2.18 1.33
CA ASP A 228 -19.15 1.01 2.01
C ASP A 228 -18.26 0.52 3.16
N LEU A 229 -16.94 0.52 2.97
CA LEU A 229 -15.97 0.12 4.00
C LEU A 229 -16.01 1.04 5.24
N GLN A 230 -16.38 2.32 5.08
CA GLN A 230 -16.50 3.22 6.22
C GLN A 230 -17.61 2.82 7.18
N THR A 231 -18.59 2.06 6.70
CA THR A 231 -19.74 1.58 7.48
C THR A 231 -19.40 0.38 8.37
N ALA A 232 -18.20 -0.20 8.25
CA ALA A 232 -17.78 -1.36 9.03
C ALA A 232 -17.71 -1.05 10.54
N GLN A 233 -18.20 -1.99 11.35
CA GLN A 233 -18.03 -1.92 12.81
C GLN A 233 -16.63 -2.34 13.25
N ILE A 234 -15.98 -3.26 12.52
CA ILE A 234 -14.60 -3.69 12.78
C ILE A 234 -13.76 -3.39 11.55
N LYS A 235 -12.76 -2.52 11.70
CA LYS A 235 -11.85 -2.12 10.62
C LYS A 235 -10.48 -2.77 10.83
N ILE A 236 -10.06 -3.59 9.89
CA ILE A 236 -8.83 -4.40 9.95
C ILE A 236 -7.82 -3.89 8.92
N ILE A 237 -6.59 -3.64 9.37
CA ILE A 237 -5.44 -3.34 8.51
C ILE A 237 -4.60 -4.60 8.33
N ASN A 238 -4.49 -5.04 7.09
CA ASN A 238 -3.61 -6.11 6.66
C ASN A 238 -2.31 -5.55 6.07
N LYS A 239 -1.31 -5.33 6.92
CA LYS A 239 0.03 -4.88 6.50
C LYS A 239 0.86 -5.94 5.78
N PHE A 240 0.28 -7.06 5.36
CA PHE A 240 1.01 -8.09 4.63
C PHE A 240 1.68 -7.49 3.39
N ASN A 241 3.00 -7.69 3.29
CA ASN A 241 3.81 -7.18 2.22
C ASN A 241 3.91 -8.26 1.12
N PRO A 242 3.40 -8.03 -0.11
CA PRO A 242 3.48 -9.01 -1.17
C PRO A 242 4.92 -9.33 -1.58
N PHE A 243 5.88 -8.44 -1.33
CA PHE A 243 7.28 -8.57 -1.75
C PHE A 243 8.07 -9.56 -0.91
N THR A 244 7.58 -10.01 0.25
CA THR A 244 8.31 -10.98 1.09
C THR A 244 8.49 -12.34 0.41
N GLY A 245 7.69 -12.65 -0.63
CA GLY A 245 7.77 -13.88 -1.41
C GLY A 245 8.42 -13.76 -2.80
N PHE A 246 8.59 -12.56 -3.34
CA PHE A 246 9.22 -12.36 -4.67
C PHE A 246 10.73 -12.22 -4.52
N GLN A 247 11.38 -13.38 -4.40
CA GLN A 247 12.81 -13.53 -4.11
C GLN A 247 13.69 -13.18 -5.32
N SER A 248 14.10 -11.92 -5.44
CA SER A 248 15.45 -11.57 -5.89
C SER A 248 15.83 -10.15 -5.41
N PRO A 249 16.11 -9.97 -4.10
CA PRO A 249 16.53 -8.67 -3.59
C PRO A 249 17.77 -8.18 -4.34
N THR A 250 17.77 -6.91 -4.73
CA THR A 250 19.00 -6.26 -5.19
C THR A 250 19.73 -5.69 -3.98
N TYR A 251 20.95 -6.13 -3.75
CA TYR A 251 21.86 -5.54 -2.77
C TYR A 251 22.57 -4.36 -3.41
N ILE A 252 22.51 -3.19 -2.76
CA ILE A 252 23.08 -1.94 -3.26
C ILE A 252 24.03 -1.38 -2.21
N LEU A 253 25.29 -1.19 -2.57
CA LEU A 253 26.25 -0.38 -1.83
C LEU A 253 26.40 0.95 -2.56
N LYS A 254 26.29 2.05 -1.82
CA LYS A 254 26.37 3.41 -2.35
C LYS A 254 27.46 4.20 -1.64
N SER A 255 28.30 4.91 -2.37
CA SER A 255 29.35 5.77 -1.82
C SER A 255 29.41 7.12 -2.56
N ARG A 256 29.99 8.14 -1.90
CA ARG A 256 30.37 9.43 -2.50
C ARG A 256 31.83 9.45 -2.99
N LYS A 257 32.61 8.41 -2.70
CA LYS A 257 34.00 8.32 -3.13
C LYS A 257 34.05 8.20 -4.65
N GLU A 258 34.90 9.00 -5.28
CA GLU A 258 35.12 8.94 -6.72
C GLU A 258 36.15 7.86 -7.04
N VAL A 259 35.87 7.09 -8.09
CA VAL A 259 36.77 6.06 -8.63
C VAL A 259 36.86 6.26 -10.13
N SER A 260 38.07 6.10 -10.68
CA SER A 260 38.30 6.27 -12.11
C SER A 260 37.66 5.13 -12.91
N VAL A 261 37.26 5.43 -14.15
CA VAL A 261 36.71 4.43 -15.08
C VAL A 261 37.70 3.29 -15.32
N ASP A 262 39.00 3.60 -15.40
CA ASP A 262 40.05 2.59 -15.60
C ASP A 262 40.13 1.60 -14.43
N GLN A 263 39.98 2.08 -13.19
CA GLN A 263 39.94 1.22 -12.02
C GLN A 263 38.70 0.32 -12.02
N ILE A 264 37.54 0.84 -12.44
CA ILE A 264 36.31 0.05 -12.57
C ILE A 264 36.49 -1.06 -13.62
N LYS A 265 37.08 -0.73 -14.77
CA LYS A 265 37.38 -1.69 -15.84
C LYS A 265 38.42 -2.73 -15.42
N ALA A 266 39.39 -2.36 -14.59
CA ALA A 266 40.37 -3.30 -14.06
C ALA A 266 39.74 -4.32 -13.08
N VAL A 267 38.74 -3.89 -12.31
CA VAL A 267 38.00 -4.75 -11.37
C VAL A 267 36.97 -5.63 -12.09
N LEU A 268 36.29 -5.09 -13.10
CA LEU A 268 35.33 -5.82 -13.93
C LEU A 268 36.05 -6.42 -15.15
N SER A 269 36.59 -7.63 -15.01
CA SER A 269 37.30 -8.40 -16.05
C SER A 269 36.66 -8.39 -17.46
N ASP A 270 37.41 -8.83 -18.48
CA ASP A 270 36.98 -8.89 -19.88
C ASP A 270 35.61 -9.60 -20.04
N GLY A 271 34.58 -8.83 -20.40
CA GLY A 271 33.18 -9.30 -20.47
C GLY A 271 32.13 -8.30 -19.95
N HIS A 272 32.53 -7.11 -19.49
CA HIS A 272 31.58 -6.08 -19.07
C HIS A 272 30.99 -5.31 -20.27
N THR A 273 29.74 -4.90 -20.15
CA THR A 273 29.08 -3.97 -21.07
C THR A 273 29.09 -2.57 -20.48
N GLU A 274 29.48 -1.60 -21.30
CA GLU A 274 29.55 -0.19 -20.92
C GLU A 274 28.42 0.58 -21.60
N THR A 275 27.56 1.24 -20.82
CA THR A 275 26.44 2.02 -21.34
C THR A 275 26.31 3.34 -20.58
N LYS A 276 25.85 4.38 -21.28
CA LYS A 276 25.42 5.63 -20.67
C LYS A 276 23.90 5.71 -20.79
N GLU A 277 23.23 5.97 -19.69
CA GLU A 277 21.78 6.06 -19.63
C GLU A 277 21.35 7.35 -18.91
N GLU A 278 20.35 8.03 -19.46
CA GLU A 278 19.63 9.10 -18.77
C GLU A 278 18.31 8.53 -18.26
N THR A 279 18.04 8.74 -16.98
CA THR A 279 16.85 8.21 -16.31
C THR A 279 16.11 9.32 -15.57
N TYR A 280 14.79 9.32 -15.72
CA TYR A 280 13.88 10.21 -15.00
C TYR A 280 13.00 9.37 -14.10
N ASP A 281 13.16 9.51 -12.79
CA ASP A 281 12.36 8.80 -11.80
C ASP A 281 11.37 9.75 -11.14
N ILE A 282 10.09 9.53 -11.41
CA ILE A 282 8.98 10.26 -10.81
C ILE A 282 8.54 9.47 -9.57
N TYR A 283 8.76 10.04 -8.39
CA TYR A 283 8.31 9.47 -7.13
C TYR A 283 6.92 10.01 -6.81
N LEU A 284 5.94 9.10 -6.79
CA LEU A 284 4.55 9.36 -6.53
C LEU A 284 4.21 8.98 -5.09
N LEU A 285 3.70 9.94 -4.34
CA LEU A 285 3.18 9.77 -3.00
C LEU A 285 1.76 9.20 -3.07
N PRO A 286 1.48 8.06 -2.40
CA PRO A 286 0.13 7.52 -2.33
C PRO A 286 -0.87 8.47 -1.64
N PRO A 287 -2.16 8.42 -2.02
CA PRO A 287 -3.18 9.28 -1.41
C PRO A 287 -3.33 8.99 0.09
N GLY A 288 -3.30 10.05 0.91
CA GLY A 288 -3.46 9.96 2.37
C GLY A 288 -2.21 9.61 3.16
N GLU A 289 -1.07 9.41 2.49
CA GLU A 289 0.24 9.28 3.13
C GLU A 289 0.89 10.67 3.32
N ASP A 290 1.64 10.83 4.41
CA ASP A 290 2.37 12.06 4.70
C ASP A 290 3.72 12.05 3.95
N PRO A 291 4.05 13.10 3.15
CA PRO A 291 5.32 13.17 2.43
C PRO A 291 6.57 13.02 3.31
N GLU A 292 6.50 13.40 4.59
CA GLU A 292 7.65 13.34 5.52
C GLU A 292 7.86 11.95 6.12
N SER A 293 6.79 11.16 6.27
CA SER A 293 6.87 9.81 6.88
C SER A 293 6.69 8.65 5.89
N CYS A 294 6.35 8.94 4.63
CA CYS A 294 6.09 7.91 3.63
C CYS A 294 7.37 7.12 3.31
N GLN A 295 7.29 5.79 3.42
CA GLN A 295 8.39 4.88 3.08
C GLN A 295 8.13 4.09 1.79
N SER A 296 6.92 4.20 1.23
CA SER A 296 6.42 3.34 0.16
C SER A 296 5.98 4.17 -1.04
N TYR A 297 6.91 4.95 -1.60
CA TYR A 297 6.67 5.69 -2.83
C TYR A 297 6.48 4.75 -4.01
N LEU A 298 5.53 5.07 -4.86
CA LEU A 298 5.42 4.46 -6.18
C LEU A 298 6.39 5.17 -7.13
N ARG A 299 7.27 4.44 -7.79
CA ARG A 299 8.28 5.04 -8.68
C ARG A 299 7.92 4.75 -10.12
N MET A 300 7.75 5.78 -10.93
CA MET A 300 7.63 5.64 -12.38
C MET A 300 8.93 6.13 -13.03
N ARG A 301 9.67 5.23 -13.69
CA ARG A 301 10.89 5.56 -14.41
C ARG A 301 10.57 5.78 -15.89
N ASN A 302 11.12 6.84 -16.48
CA ASN A 302 11.31 6.95 -17.92
C ASN A 302 12.80 6.74 -18.24
N LYS A 303 13.07 5.81 -19.16
CA LYS A 303 14.38 5.60 -19.77
C LYS A 303 14.18 5.52 -21.28
N ASP A 304 14.81 6.42 -22.03
CA ASP A 304 14.78 6.46 -23.50
C ASP A 304 13.35 6.44 -24.09
N GLY A 305 12.40 7.12 -23.42
CA GLY A 305 11.00 7.19 -23.84
C GLY A 305 10.13 6.00 -23.41
N LYS A 306 10.72 4.96 -22.83
CA LYS A 306 10.01 3.83 -22.25
C LYS A 306 9.71 4.10 -20.78
N TYR A 307 8.45 3.95 -20.40
CA TYR A 307 8.01 4.14 -19.03
C TYR A 307 7.90 2.79 -18.34
N SER A 308 8.41 2.72 -17.12
CA SER A 308 8.29 1.54 -16.28
C SER A 308 7.83 1.91 -14.89
N LEU A 309 6.79 1.23 -14.40
CA LEU A 309 6.32 1.38 -13.05
C LEU A 309 7.05 0.40 -12.14
N MET A 310 7.60 0.91 -11.04
CA MET A 310 8.38 0.15 -10.07
C MET A 310 7.70 0.22 -8.72
N PHE A 311 7.43 -0.96 -8.18
CA PHE A 311 7.08 -1.13 -6.79
C PHE A 311 8.33 -1.59 -6.05
N GLU A 312 8.87 -0.72 -5.22
CA GLU A 312 10.13 -0.94 -4.50
C GLU A 312 9.87 -0.72 -3.01
N GLU A 313 10.28 -1.68 -2.20
CA GLU A 313 10.45 -1.47 -0.77
C GLU A 313 11.94 -1.53 -0.45
N TRP A 314 12.36 -0.76 0.54
CA TRP A 314 13.77 -0.67 0.89
C TRP A 314 13.95 -1.13 2.33
N VAL A 315 14.87 -2.07 2.52
CA VAL A 315 15.32 -2.46 3.84
C VAL A 315 16.79 -2.09 3.94
N THR A 316 17.13 -1.28 4.94
CA THR A 316 18.53 -0.93 5.21
C THR A 316 19.12 -1.98 6.14
N ASP A 317 20.11 -2.74 5.65
CA ASP A 317 20.94 -3.63 6.45
C ASP A 317 22.39 -3.15 6.34
N THR A 318 22.74 -2.15 7.16
CA THR A 318 23.99 -1.37 7.05
C THR A 318 25.20 -2.29 6.85
N PRO A 319 26.02 -2.05 5.80
CA PRO A 319 26.05 -0.89 4.90
C PRO A 319 25.12 -0.97 3.67
N PHE A 320 24.34 -2.04 3.51
CA PHE A 320 23.52 -2.28 2.34
C PHE A 320 22.18 -1.55 2.37
N VAL A 321 21.77 -1.09 1.18
CA VAL A 321 20.37 -0.86 0.85
C VAL A 321 19.87 -2.08 0.09
N ILE A 322 18.90 -2.80 0.66
CA ILE A 322 18.29 -3.97 0.04
C ILE A 322 16.98 -3.53 -0.61
N SER A 323 16.85 -3.82 -1.91
CA SER A 323 15.71 -3.42 -2.72
C SER A 323 15.06 -4.63 -3.41
N PRO A 324 14.08 -5.29 -2.78
CA PRO A 324 13.09 -6.07 -3.51
C PRO A 324 12.26 -5.13 -4.38
N ARG A 325 12.26 -5.38 -5.69
CA ARG A 325 11.50 -4.59 -6.66
C ARG A 325 10.77 -5.46 -7.65
N ILE A 326 9.63 -4.96 -8.11
CA ILE A 326 8.92 -5.47 -9.27
C ILE A 326 8.74 -4.32 -10.25
N THR A 327 9.06 -4.54 -11.52
CA THR A 327 9.04 -3.53 -12.58
C THR A 327 8.15 -4.01 -13.72
N PHE A 328 7.31 -3.11 -14.21
CA PHE A 328 6.41 -3.36 -15.35
C PHE A 328 6.57 -2.25 -16.37
N GLU A 329 6.57 -2.57 -17.66
CA GLU A 329 6.50 -1.54 -18.71
C GLU A 329 5.07 -0.95 -18.71
N VAL A 330 4.94 0.36 -18.89
CA VAL A 330 3.64 1.05 -18.80
C VAL A 330 3.54 2.17 -19.83
N SER A 331 2.30 2.54 -20.16
CA SER A 331 2.01 3.70 -20.99
C SER A 331 2.12 5.01 -20.19
N VAL A 332 2.48 6.12 -20.85
CA VAL A 332 2.52 7.47 -20.26
C VAL A 332 1.16 7.89 -19.69
N ARG A 333 0.06 7.40 -20.28
CA ARG A 333 -1.31 7.69 -19.83
C ARG A 333 -1.56 7.27 -18.38
N LEU A 334 -0.84 6.24 -17.91
CA LEU A 334 -0.95 5.75 -16.54
C LEU A 334 -0.63 6.83 -15.50
N LEU A 335 0.32 7.73 -15.80
CA LEU A 335 0.63 8.83 -14.88
C LEU A 335 -0.60 9.72 -14.66
N GLY A 336 -1.32 10.05 -15.74
CA GLY A 336 -2.58 10.80 -15.66
C GLY A 336 -3.63 10.05 -14.83
N GLY A 337 -3.75 8.74 -15.04
CA GLY A 337 -4.57 7.85 -14.21
C GLY A 337 -4.21 7.96 -12.73
N LEU A 338 -2.95 7.72 -12.37
CA LEU A 338 -2.43 7.78 -11.00
C LEU A 338 -2.68 9.15 -10.34
N MET A 339 -2.50 10.25 -11.07
CA MET A 339 -2.81 11.59 -10.58
C MET A 339 -4.31 11.77 -10.30
N ALA A 340 -5.18 11.27 -11.18
CA ALA A 340 -6.63 11.23 -10.93
C ALA A 340 -6.98 10.33 -9.74
N LEU A 341 -6.16 9.32 -9.43
CA LEU A 341 -6.28 8.52 -8.21
C LEU A 341 -5.83 9.28 -6.95
N GLY A 342 -5.39 10.54 -7.05
CA GLY A 342 -4.95 11.33 -5.91
C GLY A 342 -3.50 11.04 -5.48
N TYR A 343 -2.72 10.34 -6.31
CA TYR A 343 -1.27 10.34 -6.13
C TYR A 343 -0.76 11.75 -6.42
N THR A 344 0.25 12.16 -5.66
CA THR A 344 0.91 13.45 -5.88
C THR A 344 2.38 13.22 -6.20
N ILE A 345 2.95 14.05 -7.06
CA ILE A 345 4.38 13.97 -7.37
C ILE A 345 5.14 14.53 -6.17
N ALA A 346 5.86 13.68 -5.44
CA ALA A 346 6.68 14.09 -4.31
C ALA A 346 8.00 14.70 -4.79
N THR A 347 8.66 14.05 -5.75
CA THR A 347 9.88 14.55 -6.37
C THR A 347 10.10 13.87 -7.71
N ILE A 348 10.76 14.58 -8.62
CA ILE A 348 11.31 14.00 -9.84
C ILE A 348 12.82 14.00 -9.68
N LEU A 349 13.45 12.84 -9.90
CA LEU A 349 14.89 12.65 -9.88
C LEU A 349 15.37 12.45 -11.32
N LYS A 350 16.31 13.28 -11.75
CA LYS A 350 16.97 13.14 -13.04
C LYS A 350 18.39 12.67 -12.79
N ARG A 351 18.74 11.57 -13.43
CA ARG A 351 20.00 10.89 -13.17
C ARG A 351 20.66 10.45 -14.47
N ASN A 352 21.90 10.87 -14.60
CA ASN A 352 22.81 10.46 -15.66
C ASN A 352 23.73 9.39 -15.10
N SER A 353 23.64 8.18 -15.64
CA SER A 353 24.38 7.02 -15.14
C SER A 353 25.35 6.52 -16.19
N HIS A 354 26.61 6.36 -15.80
CA HIS A 354 27.59 5.57 -16.54
C HIS A 354 27.64 4.18 -15.92
N VAL A 355 27.16 3.18 -16.65
CA VAL A 355 26.91 1.83 -16.15
C VAL A 355 27.90 0.85 -16.75
N PHE A 356 28.56 0.10 -15.89
CA PHE A 356 29.41 -1.03 -16.21
C PHE A 356 28.71 -2.29 -15.69
N ALA A 357 28.26 -3.14 -16.59
CA ALA A 357 27.42 -4.29 -16.26
C ALA A 357 28.11 -5.60 -16.63
N THR A 358 28.16 -6.52 -15.68
CA THR A 358 28.48 -7.94 -15.89
C THR A 358 27.22 -8.77 -15.65
N ASP A 359 27.26 -10.08 -15.92
CA ASP A 359 26.12 -10.98 -15.68
C ASP A 359 25.62 -10.99 -14.23
N LYS A 360 26.48 -10.62 -13.26
CA LYS A 360 26.19 -10.74 -11.81
C LYS A 360 26.22 -9.42 -11.05
N VAL A 361 27.02 -8.43 -11.48
CA VAL A 361 27.23 -7.15 -10.77
C VAL A 361 27.17 -5.98 -11.74
N PHE A 362 26.56 -4.89 -11.27
CA PHE A 362 26.47 -3.60 -11.94
C PHE A 362 27.20 -2.55 -11.11
N VAL A 363 28.17 -1.86 -11.72
CA VAL A 363 28.80 -0.67 -11.14
C VAL A 363 28.28 0.54 -11.89
N LYS A 364 27.75 1.53 -11.15
CA LYS A 364 27.18 2.76 -11.72
C LYS A 364 27.85 3.98 -11.14
N ILE A 365 28.25 4.89 -12.01
CA ILE A 365 28.60 6.26 -11.65
C ILE A 365 27.37 7.12 -11.97
N ASP A 366 26.66 7.54 -10.93
CA ASP A 366 25.41 8.27 -11.01
C ASP A 366 25.65 9.75 -10.71
N TRP A 367 25.36 10.63 -11.66
CA TRP A 367 25.22 12.07 -11.41
C TRP A 367 23.75 12.42 -11.18
N LEU A 368 23.44 13.02 -10.04
CA LEU A 368 22.09 13.44 -9.68
C LEU A 368 21.95 14.95 -9.79
N GLU A 369 21.05 15.40 -10.68
CA GLU A 369 20.87 16.83 -10.95
C GLU A 369 20.36 17.61 -9.72
N GLN A 370 19.43 17.01 -8.97
CA GLN A 370 18.77 17.61 -7.80
C GLN A 370 19.72 17.85 -6.61
N LEU A 371 20.80 17.08 -6.53
CA LEU A 371 21.82 17.20 -5.49
C LEU A 371 23.11 17.84 -6.00
N ASN A 372 23.24 17.98 -7.33
CA ASN A 372 24.46 18.36 -8.03
C ASN A 372 25.71 17.59 -7.54
N ARG A 373 25.60 16.27 -7.39
CA ARG A 373 26.65 15.41 -6.80
C ARG A 373 26.75 14.06 -7.52
N HIS A 374 27.96 13.50 -7.51
CA HIS A 374 28.23 12.14 -7.98
C HIS A 374 28.07 11.11 -6.87
N TYR A 375 27.57 9.93 -7.23
CA TYR A 375 27.49 8.77 -6.37
C TYR A 375 27.97 7.55 -7.14
N MET A 376 28.70 6.69 -6.45
CA MET A 376 29.03 5.36 -6.94
C MET A 376 28.08 4.34 -6.35
N GLN A 377 27.56 3.44 -7.17
CA GLN A 377 26.76 2.31 -6.74
C GLN A 377 27.32 1.00 -7.25
N VAL A 378 27.41 0.01 -6.37
CA VAL A 378 27.64 -1.39 -6.72
C VAL A 378 26.36 -2.16 -6.40
N GLN A 379 25.78 -2.81 -7.40
CA GLN A 379 24.50 -3.52 -7.30
C GLN A 379 24.61 -4.95 -7.79
N GLY A 380 23.88 -5.87 -7.16
CA GLY A 380 23.84 -7.26 -7.58
C GLY A 380 22.83 -8.09 -6.79
N LYS A 381 22.64 -9.34 -7.22
CA LYS A 381 21.75 -10.31 -6.55
C LYS A 381 22.45 -11.09 -5.43
N ASP A 382 23.77 -11.15 -5.48
CA ASP A 382 24.61 -11.82 -4.48
C ASP A 382 25.27 -10.78 -3.57
N ARG A 383 24.96 -10.86 -2.28
CA ARG A 383 25.48 -9.93 -1.27
C ARG A 383 27.00 -9.99 -1.16
N GLN A 384 27.59 -11.20 -1.19
CA GLN A 384 29.03 -11.38 -0.99
C GLN A 384 29.81 -10.80 -2.17
N LEU A 385 29.30 -11.04 -3.39
CA LEU A 385 29.93 -10.54 -4.60
C LEU A 385 29.85 -9.00 -4.73
N VAL A 386 28.71 -8.40 -4.33
CA VAL A 386 28.57 -6.94 -4.28
C VAL A 386 29.55 -6.34 -3.28
N GLN A 387 29.71 -6.98 -2.11
CA GLN A 387 30.68 -6.55 -1.11
C GLN A 387 32.11 -6.61 -1.67
N SER A 388 32.57 -7.77 -2.14
CA SER A 388 33.94 -7.95 -2.61
C SER A 388 34.28 -6.99 -3.76
N THR A 389 33.33 -6.71 -4.65
CA THR A 389 33.53 -5.74 -5.74
C THR A 389 33.69 -4.32 -5.19
N ALA A 390 32.89 -3.93 -4.19
CA ALA A 390 33.01 -2.61 -3.57
C ALA A 390 34.32 -2.46 -2.77
N GLU A 391 34.80 -3.52 -2.14
CA GLU A 391 36.09 -3.58 -1.44
C GLU A 391 37.26 -3.41 -2.43
N GLN A 392 37.23 -4.12 -3.57
CA GLN A 392 38.22 -3.97 -4.65
C GLN A 392 38.24 -2.57 -5.28
N LEU A 393 37.10 -1.89 -5.33
CA LEU A 393 36.99 -0.48 -5.73
C LEU A 393 37.41 0.49 -4.62
N GLY A 394 37.76 -0.01 -3.43
CA GLY A 394 38.20 0.79 -2.29
C GLY A 394 37.10 1.68 -1.71
N LEU A 395 35.83 1.26 -1.78
CA LEU A 395 34.68 2.03 -1.29
C LEU A 395 34.40 1.82 0.20
N GLU A 396 35.16 0.97 0.88
CA GLU A 396 35.02 0.69 2.32
C GLU A 396 35.05 1.95 3.19
N GLY A 397 34.25 1.94 4.27
CA GLY A 397 34.14 3.05 5.22
C GLY A 397 33.39 4.28 4.71
N SER A 398 33.02 4.33 3.42
CA SER A 398 32.35 5.49 2.79
C SER A 398 30.91 5.20 2.34
N PHE A 399 30.32 4.11 2.84
CA PHE A 399 28.99 3.67 2.43
C PHE A 399 27.89 4.54 3.02
N ILE A 400 26.87 4.81 2.21
CA ILE A 400 25.71 5.63 2.55
C ILE A 400 24.46 4.72 2.48
N PRO A 401 23.97 4.22 3.63
CA PRO A 401 22.83 3.30 3.70
C PRO A 401 21.49 4.05 3.62
N ARG A 402 21.37 4.96 2.65
CA ARG A 402 20.14 5.74 2.39
C ARG A 402 19.82 5.65 0.90
N THR A 403 18.56 5.69 0.52
CA THR A 403 18.10 5.80 -0.87
C THR A 403 18.41 7.19 -1.44
N TYR A 404 18.19 7.41 -2.74
CA TYR A 404 18.35 8.74 -3.33
C TYR A 404 17.24 9.71 -2.92
N ILE A 405 16.00 9.24 -2.78
CA ILE A 405 14.89 10.08 -2.33
C ILE A 405 15.12 10.58 -0.90
N GLU A 406 15.61 9.74 0.01
CA GLU A 406 15.97 10.15 1.37
C GLU A 406 17.10 11.19 1.37
N GLN A 407 18.08 11.09 0.47
CA GLN A 407 19.14 12.11 0.34
C GLN A 407 18.58 13.45 -0.13
N ILE A 408 17.66 13.44 -1.10
CA ILE A 408 17.01 14.66 -1.60
C ILE A 408 16.14 15.30 -0.51
N GLN A 409 15.38 14.50 0.22
CA GLN A 409 14.56 14.98 1.34
C GLN A 409 15.43 15.56 2.47
N LEU A 410 16.53 14.89 2.81
CA LEU A 410 17.45 15.37 3.82
C LEU A 410 18.10 16.70 3.41
N GLU A 411 18.55 16.84 2.15
CA GLU A 411 19.14 18.09 1.66
C GLU A 411 18.11 19.23 1.70
N LYS A 412 16.84 18.97 1.34
CA LYS A 412 15.76 19.95 1.48
C LYS A 412 15.59 20.42 2.92
N LEU A 413 15.55 19.47 3.87
CA LEU A 413 15.42 19.77 5.30
C LEU A 413 16.63 20.57 5.82
N ILE A 414 17.85 20.21 5.41
CA ILE A 414 19.06 20.95 5.79
C ILE A 414 18.98 22.39 5.28
N ASN A 415 18.60 22.58 4.01
CA ASN A 415 18.46 23.92 3.44
C ASN A 415 17.39 24.76 4.16
N GLU A 416 16.28 24.15 4.58
CA GLU A 416 15.26 24.82 5.39
C GLU A 416 15.81 25.24 6.77
N VAL A 417 16.58 24.37 7.43
CA VAL A 417 17.23 24.69 8.72
C VAL A 417 18.28 25.80 8.54
N MET A 418 19.05 25.76 7.45
CA MET A 418 20.06 26.77 7.14
C MET A 418 19.46 28.13 6.77
N ALA A 419 18.20 28.16 6.31
CA ALA A 419 17.44 29.38 6.07
C ALA A 419 16.84 30.00 7.35
N LEU A 420 16.97 29.36 8.52
CA LEU A 420 16.54 29.94 9.79
C LEU A 420 17.46 31.10 10.22
N PRO A 421 16.93 32.13 10.90
CA PRO A 421 17.74 33.18 11.52
C PRO A 421 18.79 32.61 12.47
N ASP A 422 19.96 33.26 12.54
CA ASP A 422 21.15 32.74 13.25
C ASP A 422 20.91 32.53 14.77
N ASP A 423 19.98 33.28 15.36
CA ASP A 423 19.55 33.12 16.76
C ASP A 423 18.91 31.75 17.05
N LEU A 424 18.28 31.14 16.04
CA LEU A 424 17.67 29.80 16.13
C LEU A 424 18.67 28.70 15.77
N LYS A 425 19.64 28.96 14.89
CA LYS A 425 20.72 28.02 14.57
C LYS A 425 21.60 27.73 15.79
N ASN A 426 21.93 28.77 16.56
CA ASN A 426 22.74 28.62 17.77
C ASN A 426 22.04 27.84 18.89
N LYS A 427 20.70 27.84 18.95
CA LYS A 427 19.92 27.00 19.88
C LYS A 427 19.78 25.56 19.41
N LEU A 428 19.98 25.31 18.12
CA LEU A 428 19.87 24.00 17.48
C LEU A 428 21.25 23.38 17.21
N SER A 429 22.34 23.88 17.83
CA SER A 429 23.72 23.46 17.59
C SER A 429 23.84 21.93 17.53
N LEU A 430 23.76 21.42 16.31
CA LEU A 430 24.07 20.07 15.92
C LEU A 430 25.51 20.16 15.46
N ASP A 431 26.43 19.65 16.27
CA ASP A 431 27.81 19.45 15.84
C ASP A 431 27.79 18.69 14.50
N GLU A 432 28.48 19.21 13.50
CA GLU A 432 28.57 18.64 12.15
C GLU A 432 29.05 17.17 12.17
N ASP A 433 29.64 16.71 13.27
CA ASP A 433 30.13 15.34 13.46
C ASP A 433 29.06 14.32 13.91
N LEU A 434 27.87 14.74 14.39
CA LEU A 434 26.81 13.83 14.88
C LEU A 434 26.03 13.13 13.76
N VAL A 435 26.11 13.62 12.52
CA VAL A 435 25.40 13.06 11.36
C VAL A 435 26.08 11.81 10.81
N SER A 436 27.31 11.52 11.25
CA SER A 436 28.09 10.36 10.81
C SER A 436 27.94 9.12 11.70
N SER A 437 27.42 9.23 12.94
CA SER A 437 27.54 8.14 13.92
C SER A 437 26.31 7.85 14.81
N SER A 438 25.16 8.50 14.61
CA SER A 438 23.94 8.18 15.38
C SER A 438 22.70 7.93 14.52
N SER A 439 21.89 6.96 14.94
CA SER A 439 20.61 6.58 14.33
C SER A 439 19.62 7.77 14.36
N PRO A 440 19.14 8.27 13.21
CA PRO A 440 18.22 9.41 13.16
C PRO A 440 16.85 9.17 13.83
N LYS A 441 16.52 7.92 14.22
CA LYS A 441 15.25 7.57 14.87
C LYS A 441 15.06 8.30 16.20
N GLU A 442 16.11 8.56 16.97
CA GLU A 442 16.00 9.27 18.26
C GLU A 442 15.92 10.80 18.10
N ALA A 443 16.55 11.35 17.07
CA ALA A 443 16.47 12.78 16.76
C ALA A 443 15.09 13.18 16.20
N LEU A 444 14.51 12.32 15.36
CA LEU A 444 13.17 12.52 14.77
C LEU A 444 12.03 12.49 15.81
N LEU A 445 12.14 11.66 16.84
CA LEU A 445 11.14 11.58 17.91
C LEU A 445 11.15 12.83 18.81
N ARG A 446 12.30 13.48 18.99
CA ARG A 446 12.39 14.73 19.78
C ARG A 446 11.95 15.95 18.98
N ALA A 447 12.34 16.07 17.71
CA ALA A 447 11.99 17.22 16.88
C ALA A 447 10.51 17.27 16.47
N SER A 448 9.85 16.11 16.36
CA SER A 448 8.41 16.02 16.05
C SER A 448 7.52 16.41 17.23
N ALA A 449 7.94 16.14 18.47
CA ALA A 449 7.22 16.53 19.68
C ALA A 449 7.08 18.06 19.81
N ASP A 450 8.13 18.81 19.43
CA ASP A 450 8.12 20.27 19.53
C ASP A 450 7.39 20.97 18.36
N ARG A 451 7.32 20.34 17.17
CA ARG A 451 6.62 20.90 16.00
C ARG A 451 5.09 20.89 16.10
N VAL A 452 4.51 19.93 16.82
CA VAL A 452 3.04 19.84 16.99
C VAL A 452 2.48 21.03 17.78
N ALA A 453 3.27 21.63 18.68
CA ALA A 453 2.84 22.79 19.47
C ALA A 453 2.74 24.10 18.66
N MET A 454 3.48 24.23 17.54
CA MET A 454 3.64 25.51 16.83
C MET A 454 2.81 25.64 15.53
N ARG A 455 2.22 24.56 15.02
CA ARG A 455 1.56 24.53 13.69
C ARG A 455 0.16 25.16 13.65
N ASN A 456 -0.43 25.54 14.80
CA ASN A 456 -1.78 26.11 14.86
C ASN A 456 -1.90 27.60 14.48
N LYS A 457 -0.85 28.28 13.98
CA LYS A 457 -0.91 29.74 13.75
C LYS A 457 -0.70 30.28 12.35
N ASN A 458 -0.16 29.56 11.36
CA ASN A 458 0.12 30.17 10.05
C ASN A 458 -0.23 29.25 8.86
N LEU A 459 -1.52 29.13 8.55
CA LEU A 459 -2.01 28.69 7.24
C LEU A 459 -2.43 29.94 6.45
N LYS A 460 -1.56 30.40 5.53
CA LYS A 460 -1.95 31.15 4.31
C LYS A 460 -0.70 31.58 3.55
N ARG A 461 -0.62 31.11 2.30
CA ARG A 461 0.25 31.47 1.16
C ARG A 461 1.16 30.32 0.78
N TYR A 462 0.93 29.76 -0.41
CA TYR A 462 1.91 29.60 -1.49
C TYR A 462 1.18 28.94 -2.67
N THR A 463 0.65 29.81 -3.54
CA THR A 463 0.18 29.50 -4.90
C THR A 463 1.28 29.92 -5.87
N SER A 464 2.14 28.99 -6.29
CA SER A 464 2.99 29.12 -7.49
C SER A 464 3.73 27.80 -7.77
N PHE A 465 3.02 26.78 -8.24
CA PHE A 465 3.63 25.55 -8.77
C PHE A 465 2.90 25.01 -10.03
N GLU A 466 1.79 25.64 -10.45
CA GLU A 466 0.97 25.22 -11.61
C GLU A 466 1.55 25.63 -12.97
N GLU A 467 2.51 26.56 -13.04
CA GLU A 467 3.04 27.06 -14.32
C GLU A 467 4.06 26.12 -14.98
N CYS A 468 4.68 25.21 -14.24
CA CYS A 468 5.67 24.28 -14.81
C CYS A 468 5.01 23.06 -15.50
N VAL A 469 3.77 22.72 -15.14
CA VAL A 469 3.03 21.58 -15.72
C VAL A 469 2.46 21.90 -17.11
N ARG A 470 2.18 23.18 -17.41
CA ARG A 470 1.63 23.60 -18.71
C ARG A 470 2.59 23.44 -19.89
N LYS A 471 3.90 23.35 -19.66
CA LYS A 471 4.91 23.27 -20.75
C LYS A 471 5.20 21.86 -21.26
N LEU A 472 4.68 20.80 -20.62
CA LEU A 472 4.93 19.41 -21.03
C LEU A 472 3.78 18.80 -21.88
N CYS A 473 2.66 19.51 -22.08
CA CYS A 473 1.45 18.95 -22.71
C CYS A 473 1.07 19.49 -24.11
N TYR A 474 1.92 20.26 -24.80
CA TYR A 474 1.63 20.71 -26.17
C TYR A 474 2.54 20.05 -27.21
N PHE A 475 2.07 18.92 -27.75
CA PHE A 475 2.36 18.49 -29.11
C PHE A 475 1.04 17.98 -29.72
N GLN A 476 0.26 18.88 -30.30
CA GLN A 476 -0.79 18.53 -31.26
C GLN A 476 -0.16 18.44 -32.65
N PRO A 477 -0.43 17.40 -33.45
CA PRO A 477 -0.25 17.50 -34.89
C PRO A 477 -1.45 18.21 -35.50
N MET A 478 -1.20 19.32 -36.19
CA MET A 478 -2.14 19.90 -37.16
C MET A 478 -2.19 18.97 -38.38
N CYS A 479 -3.38 18.48 -38.74
CA CYS A 479 -3.66 18.01 -40.10
C CYS A 479 -4.35 19.14 -40.88
N PRO A 480 -4.03 19.33 -42.16
CA PRO A 480 -4.90 20.09 -43.06
C PRO A 480 -6.21 19.35 -43.36
#